data_AF-X1LMB8-F1
#
_entry.id   AF-X1LMB8-F1
#
_cell.length_a   1.000
_cell.length_b   1.000
_cell.length_c   1.000
_cell.angle_alpha   90.00
_cell.angle_beta   90.00
_cell.angle_gamma   90.00
#
_symmetry.space_group_name_H-M   'P 1'
#
loop_
_entity.id
_entity.type
_entity.pdbx_description
1 polymer ?
#
loop_
_entity_poly.entity_id
_entity_poly.type
_entity_poly.pdbx_seq_one_letter_code
_entity_poly.pdbx_strand_id
1 'polypeptide(L)'
;VGATMLLFLAGLQSIPTSIYEASEIDGINWWQKFYQITIPMLTPTIFYVVIVNVIGSWQVFTAAFVMTEGGPNYATLFYVLYLYQHAFRWLNMGYASALAWVLFIIILTSTFLLFKSSSKWVYYEAKRK
;
A
#
# COMPACT_ATOMS: atom_id res chain seq x y z
N VAL A 1 0.70 9.74 5.57
CA VAL A 1 -0.79 9.77 5.51
C VAL A 1 -1.32 10.81 4.52
N GLY A 2 -0.78 12.04 4.47
CA GLY A 2 -1.24 13.09 3.53
C GLY A 2 -1.17 12.70 2.04
N ALA A 3 -0.08 12.06 1.59
CA ALA A 3 0.04 11.61 0.19
C ALA A 3 -1.07 10.61 -0.21
N THR A 4 -1.41 9.68 0.68
CA THR A 4 -2.50 8.72 0.46
C THR A 4 -3.86 9.40 0.30
N MET A 5 -4.14 10.43 1.11
CA MET A 5 -5.36 11.22 0.98
C MET A 5 -5.42 11.94 -0.37
N LEU A 6 -4.31 12.53 -0.82
CA LEU A 6 -4.24 13.19 -2.14
C LEU A 6 -4.47 12.20 -3.28
N LEU A 7 -3.93 10.98 -3.20
CA LEU A 7 -4.17 9.93 -4.19
C LEU A 7 -5.64 9.55 -4.26
N PHE A 8 -6.30 9.37 -3.12
CA PHE A 8 -7.74 9.09 -3.08
C PHE A 8 -8.58 10.26 -3.61
N LEU A 9 -8.21 11.50 -3.28
CA LEU A 9 -8.90 12.68 -3.80
C LEU A 9 -8.78 12.77 -5.32
N ALA A 10 -7.58 12.57 -5.86
CA ALA A 10 -7.36 12.54 -7.31
C ALA A 10 -8.19 11.43 -7.99
N GLY A 11 -8.24 10.24 -7.39
CA GLY A 11 -9.05 9.13 -7.88
C GLY A 11 -10.56 9.38 -7.78
N LEU A 12 -11.03 10.14 -6.78
CA LEU A 12 -12.43 10.54 -6.68
C LEU A 12 -12.78 11.59 -7.74
N GLN A 13 -11.88 12.54 -7.99
CA GLN A 13 -12.06 13.59 -9.00
C GLN A 13 -12.06 13.05 -10.43
N SER A 14 -11.46 11.88 -10.69
CA SER A 14 -11.51 11.25 -12.00
C SER A 14 -12.87 10.61 -12.33
N ILE A 15 -13.74 10.40 -11.34
CA ILE A 15 -15.07 9.81 -11.57
C ILE A 15 -16.00 10.88 -12.20
N PRO A 16 -16.55 10.64 -13.40
CA PRO A 16 -17.46 11.59 -14.04
C PRO A 16 -18.72 11.83 -13.21
N THR A 17 -19.09 13.09 -13.01
CA THR A 17 -20.29 13.47 -12.25
C THR A 17 -21.58 12.95 -12.89
N SER A 18 -21.59 12.76 -14.21
CA SER A 18 -22.73 12.22 -14.96
C SER A 18 -23.16 10.83 -14.51
N ILE A 19 -22.25 10.00 -14.00
CA ILE A 19 -22.58 8.67 -13.46
C ILE A 19 -23.38 8.81 -12.15
N TYR A 20 -23.05 9.80 -11.33
CA TYR A 20 -23.80 10.08 -10.10
C TYR A 20 -25.17 10.68 -10.40
N GLU A 21 -25.28 11.59 -11.38
CA GLU A 21 -26.57 12.15 -11.81
C GLU A 21 -27.50 11.07 -12.38
N ALA A 22 -26.99 10.17 -13.23
CA ALA A 22 -27.75 9.04 -13.73
C ALA A 22 -28.26 8.13 -12.59
N SER A 23 -27.42 7.87 -11.59
CA SER A 23 -27.81 7.07 -10.42
C SER A 23 -28.91 7.72 -9.55
N GLU A 24 -29.03 9.05 -9.59
CA GLU A 24 -30.11 9.78 -8.91
C GLU A 24 -31.43 9.64 -9.63
N ILE A 25 -31.41 9.70 -10.97
CA ILE A 25 -32.58 9.46 -11.81
C ILE A 25 -33.09 8.03 -11.60
N ASP A 26 -32.19 7.06 -11.47
CA ASP A 26 -32.50 5.65 -11.21
C ASP A 26 -32.93 5.35 -9.76
N GLY A 27 -32.97 6.36 -8.88
CA GLY A 27 -33.43 6.22 -7.49
C GLY A 27 -32.47 5.43 -6.58
N ILE A 28 -31.20 5.33 -6.94
CA ILE A 28 -30.18 4.56 -6.20
C ILE A 28 -29.85 5.28 -4.89
N ASN A 29 -29.86 4.55 -3.78
CA ASN A 29 -29.56 5.12 -2.47
C ASN A 29 -28.06 5.40 -2.28
N TRP A 30 -27.70 6.21 -1.29
CA TRP A 30 -26.30 6.62 -1.06
C TRP A 30 -25.33 5.44 -0.82
N TRP A 31 -25.74 4.44 -0.04
CA TRP A 31 -24.92 3.26 0.24
C TRP A 31 -24.68 2.42 -1.03
N GLN A 32 -25.70 2.28 -1.86
CA GLN A 32 -25.61 1.60 -3.15
C GLN A 32 -24.67 2.36 -4.08
N LYS A 33 -24.77 3.69 -4.18
CA LYS A 33 -23.81 4.51 -4.95
C LYS A 33 -22.37 4.28 -4.49
N PHE A 34 -22.13 4.28 -3.18
CA PHE A 34 -20.79 4.08 -2.63
C PHE A 34 -20.20 2.70 -2.99
N TYR A 35 -20.95 1.62 -2.75
CA TYR A 35 -20.45 0.25 -2.98
C TYR A 35 -20.48 -0.19 -4.45
N GLN A 36 -21.40 0.34 -5.26
CA GLN A 36 -21.58 -0.09 -6.65
C GLN A 36 -20.90 0.83 -7.66
N ILE A 37 -20.67 2.10 -7.31
CA ILE A 37 -20.06 3.09 -8.22
C ILE A 37 -18.70 3.51 -7.66
N THR A 38 -18.67 4.15 -6.49
CA THR A 38 -17.46 4.79 -5.97
C THR A 38 -16.34 3.79 -5.70
N ILE A 39 -16.61 2.71 -4.96
CA ILE A 39 -15.59 1.69 -4.64
C ILE A 39 -15.04 1.02 -5.91
N PRO A 40 -15.87 0.46 -6.82
CA PRO A 40 -15.38 -0.19 -8.04
C PRO A 40 -14.51 0.72 -8.91
N MET A 41 -14.91 1.99 -9.07
CA MET A 41 -14.15 2.96 -9.86
C MET A 41 -12.84 3.40 -9.19
N LEU A 42 -12.79 3.36 -7.85
CA LEU A 42 -11.56 3.61 -7.10
C LEU A 42 -10.63 2.41 -6.98
N THR A 43 -11.03 1.21 -7.44
CA THR A 43 -10.19 0.00 -7.28
C THR A 43 -8.76 0.13 -7.79
N PRO A 44 -8.44 0.84 -8.90
CA PRO A 44 -7.05 1.06 -9.32
C PRO A 44 -6.26 1.91 -8.32
N THR A 45 -6.88 2.96 -7.77
CA THR A 45 -6.27 3.84 -6.77
C THR A 45 -6.07 3.11 -5.45
N ILE A 46 -7.08 2.35 -5.01
CA ILE A 46 -6.99 1.49 -3.81
C ILE A 46 -5.83 0.49 -3.98
N PHE A 47 -5.74 -0.17 -5.13
CA PHE A 47 -4.68 -1.13 -5.41
C PHE A 47 -3.28 -0.51 -5.33
N TYR A 48 -3.09 0.64 -5.97
CA TYR A 48 -1.83 1.37 -5.89
C TYR A 48 -1.46 1.74 -4.44
N VAL A 49 -2.42 2.30 -3.69
CA VAL A 49 -2.22 2.65 -2.28
C VAL A 49 -1.86 1.42 -1.46
N VAL A 50 -2.54 0.28 -1.66
CA VAL A 50 -2.25 -0.97 -0.96
C VAL A 50 -0.83 -1.43 -1.23
N ILE A 51 -0.38 -1.44 -2.49
CA ILE A 51 1.01 -1.82 -2.84
C ILE A 51 2.02 -0.95 -2.10
N VAL A 52 1.89 0.37 -2.22
CA VAL A 52 2.86 1.30 -1.62
C VAL A 52 2.89 1.17 -0.10
N ASN A 53 1.73 1.01 0.54
CA ASN A 53 1.67 0.86 1.99
C ASN A 53 2.22 -0.50 2.45
N VAL A 54 1.93 -1.60 1.74
CA VAL A 54 2.51 -2.92 2.08
C VAL A 54 4.03 -2.89 1.98
N ILE A 55 4.59 -2.30 0.91
CA ILE A 55 6.04 -2.11 0.77
C ILE A 55 6.58 -1.26 1.94
N GLY A 56 5.93 -0.12 2.22
CA GLY A 56 6.33 0.78 3.30
C GLY A 56 6.28 0.14 4.69
N SER A 57 5.30 -0.72 4.96
CA SER A 57 5.16 -1.45 6.23
C SER A 57 6.33 -2.42 6.47
N TRP A 58 6.83 -3.07 5.43
CA TRP A 58 8.04 -3.89 5.53
C TRP A 58 9.31 -3.06 5.78
N GLN A 59 9.29 -1.79 5.37
CA GLN A 59 10.44 -0.88 5.43
C GLN A 59 10.41 0.09 6.63
N VAL A 60 9.58 -0.15 7.64
CA VAL A 60 9.50 0.71 8.83
C VAL A 60 10.84 0.72 9.56
N PHE A 61 11.44 1.91 9.65
CA PHE A 61 12.72 2.14 10.31
C PHE A 61 12.66 3.31 11.28
N THR A 62 12.35 4.51 10.79
CA THR A 62 12.50 5.76 11.56
C THR A 62 11.74 5.75 12.88
N ALA A 63 10.46 5.33 12.87
CA ALA A 63 9.66 5.27 14.08
C ALA A 63 10.26 4.30 15.11
N ALA A 64 10.68 3.12 14.66
CA ALA A 64 11.30 2.10 15.52
C ALA A 64 12.61 2.59 16.13
N PHE A 65 13.48 3.16 15.29
CA PHE A 65 14.77 3.68 15.69
C PHE A 65 14.63 4.84 16.67
N VAL A 66 13.87 5.87 16.33
CA VAL A 66 13.79 7.11 17.13
C VAL A 66 13.00 6.92 18.42
N MET A 67 11.92 6.13 18.42
CA MET A 67 11.03 6.06 19.58
C MET A 67 11.48 5.04 20.61
N THR A 68 12.09 3.94 20.17
CA THR A 68 12.31 2.76 21.03
C THR A 68 13.66 2.09 20.85
N GLU A 69 14.39 2.40 19.78
CA GLU A 69 15.60 1.70 19.35
C GLU A 69 15.47 0.16 19.26
N GLY A 70 14.25 -0.35 19.10
CA GLY A 70 13.94 -1.78 19.06
C GLY A 70 13.50 -2.39 20.39
N GLY A 71 13.39 -1.61 21.47
CA GLY A 71 12.96 -2.09 22.80
C GLY A 71 11.47 -1.93 23.12
N PRO A 72 11.04 -2.39 24.31
CA PRO A 72 11.79 -3.20 25.26
C PRO A 72 11.91 -4.66 24.78
N ASN A 73 12.99 -5.35 25.15
CA ASN A 73 13.22 -6.77 24.85
C ASN A 73 12.95 -7.15 23.38
N TYR A 74 13.48 -6.37 22.43
CA TYR A 74 13.31 -6.57 20.98
C TYR A 74 11.87 -6.47 20.45
N ALA A 75 10.90 -6.02 21.25
CA ALA A 75 9.48 -5.99 20.87
C ALA A 75 9.18 -5.09 19.65
N THR A 76 9.97 -4.05 19.43
CA THR A 76 9.86 -3.15 18.27
C THR A 76 11.06 -3.26 17.34
N LEU A 77 11.82 -4.36 17.42
CA LEU A 77 12.94 -4.61 16.54
C LEU A 77 12.45 -5.03 15.15
N PHE A 78 12.00 -4.06 14.35
CA PHE A 78 11.61 -4.30 12.97
C PHE A 78 12.81 -4.77 12.14
N TYR A 79 12.52 -5.50 11.06
CA TYR A 79 13.54 -6.14 10.22
C TYR A 79 14.59 -5.15 9.71
N VAL A 80 14.17 -3.97 9.25
CA VAL A 80 15.10 -2.93 8.76
C VAL A 80 15.97 -2.38 9.89
N LEU A 81 15.43 -2.24 11.10
CA LEU A 81 16.22 -1.82 12.25
C LEU A 81 17.27 -2.87 12.64
N TYR A 82 16.91 -4.16 12.59
CA TYR A 82 17.87 -5.24 12.81
C TYR A 82 18.99 -5.25 11.77
N LEU A 83 18.64 -5.09 10.49
CA LEU A 83 19.61 -4.95 9.39
C LEU A 83 20.55 -3.75 9.65
N TYR A 84 19.99 -2.61 10.04
CA TYR A 84 20.77 -1.42 10.37
C TYR A 84 21.75 -1.66 11.51
N GLN A 85 21.34 -2.36 12.58
CA GLN A 85 22.24 -2.70 13.69
C GLN A 85 23.41 -3.57 13.20
N HIS A 86 23.18 -4.55 12.33
CA HIS A 86 24.26 -5.35 11.73
C HIS A 86 25.18 -4.56 10.82
N ALA A 87 24.64 -3.69 9.97
CA ALA A 87 25.44 -2.89 9.06
C ALA A 87 26.30 -1.85 9.78
N PHE A 88 25.72 -1.13 10.74
CA PHE A 88 26.30 0.11 11.25
C PHE A 88 26.68 0.08 12.73
N ARG A 89 26.09 -0.80 13.56
CA ARG A 89 26.52 -0.98 14.97
C ARG A 89 27.55 -2.09 15.09
N TRP A 90 27.29 -3.25 14.50
CA TRP A 90 28.18 -4.42 14.56
C TRP A 90 29.16 -4.52 13.38
N LEU A 91 29.04 -3.64 12.39
CA LEU A 91 29.91 -3.57 11.20
C LEU A 91 29.99 -4.88 10.40
N ASN A 92 28.98 -5.74 10.53
CA ASN A 92 28.86 -6.99 9.80
C ASN A 92 28.14 -6.76 8.47
N MET A 93 28.83 -6.09 7.54
CA MET A 93 28.28 -5.69 6.23
C MET A 93 27.88 -6.87 5.37
N GLY A 94 28.60 -7.99 5.44
CA GLY A 94 28.26 -9.22 4.70
C GLY A 94 26.92 -9.79 5.14
N TYR A 95 26.72 -9.91 6.46
CA TYR A 95 25.44 -10.39 7.01
C TYR A 95 24.30 -9.39 6.77
N ALA A 96 24.54 -8.09 6.94
CA ALA A 96 23.53 -7.07 6.66
C ALA A 96 23.09 -7.07 5.19
N SER A 97 24.03 -7.30 4.27
CA SER A 97 23.75 -7.43 2.84
C SER A 97 22.91 -8.68 2.52
N ALA A 98 23.17 -9.81 3.19
CA ALA A 98 22.33 -11.00 3.09
C ALA A 98 20.90 -10.73 3.60
N LEU A 99 20.77 -10.04 4.74
CA LEU A 99 19.46 -9.62 5.26
C LEU A 99 18.71 -8.72 4.28
N ALA A 100 19.40 -7.80 3.60
CA ALA A 100 18.81 -6.91 2.60
C ALA A 100 18.22 -7.69 1.41
N TRP A 101 18.95 -8.68 0.90
CA TRP A 101 18.48 -9.55 -0.18
C TRP A 101 17.26 -10.38 0.22
N VAL A 102 17.24 -10.91 1.44
CA VAL A 102 16.08 -11.64 1.97
C VAL A 102 14.86 -10.72 2.04
N LEU A 103 15.01 -9.50 2.57
CA LEU A 103 13.91 -8.53 2.62
C LEU A 103 13.40 -8.16 1.22
N PHE A 104 14.31 -7.98 0.26
CA PHE A 104 13.97 -7.71 -1.13
C PHE A 104 13.08 -8.83 -1.71
N ILE A 105 13.45 -10.10 -1.49
CA ILE A 105 12.67 -11.25 -1.96
C ILE A 105 11.28 -11.28 -1.29
N ILE A 106 11.18 -10.97 0.01
CA ILE A 106 9.90 -10.89 0.73
C ILE A 106 9.00 -9.82 0.13
N ILE A 107 9.55 -8.62 -0.11
CA ILE A 107 8.81 -7.50 -0.71
C ILE A 107 8.39 -7.82 -2.14
N LEU A 108 9.28 -8.39 -2.95
CA LEU A 108 9.00 -8.78 -4.32
C LEU A 108 7.90 -9.85 -4.38
N THR A 109 7.98 -10.86 -3.52
CA THR A 109 6.97 -11.92 -3.45
C THR A 109 5.62 -11.37 -3.01
N SER A 110 5.59 -10.53 -1.97
CA SER A 110 4.36 -9.88 -1.49
C SER A 110 3.73 -9.01 -2.59
N THR A 111 4.55 -8.23 -3.28
CA THR A 111 4.11 -7.37 -4.39
C THR A 111 3.58 -8.22 -5.55
N PHE A 112 4.29 -9.28 -5.93
CA PHE A 112 3.84 -10.20 -6.98
C PHE A 112 2.49 -10.85 -6.65
N LEU A 113 2.29 -11.29 -5.39
CA LEU A 113 1.02 -11.85 -4.95
C LEU A 113 -0.12 -10.81 -5.01
N LEU A 114 0.16 -9.55 -4.65
CA LEU A 114 -0.82 -8.46 -4.80
C LEU A 114 -1.18 -8.22 -6.26
N PHE A 115 -0.20 -8.16 -7.17
CA PHE A 115 -0.44 -8.05 -8.61
C PHE A 115 -1.20 -9.24 -9.19
N LYS A 116 -0.93 -10.46 -8.71
CA LYS A 116 -1.69 -11.65 -9.13
C LYS A 116 -3.16 -11.54 -8.68
N SER A 117 -3.39 -11.03 -7.46
CA SER A 117 -4.73 -10.80 -6.92
C SER A 117 -5.49 -9.70 -7.68
N SER A 118 -4.80 -8.66 -8.15
CA SER A 118 -5.43 -7.47 -8.76
C SER A 118 -6.31 -7.79 -9.96
N SER A 119 -5.94 -8.81 -10.75
CA SER A 119 -6.74 -9.27 -11.89
C SER A 119 -8.19 -9.65 -11.56
N LYS A 120 -8.49 -9.96 -10.29
CA LYS A 120 -9.83 -10.39 -9.85
C LYS A 120 -10.74 -9.24 -9.39
N TRP A 121 -10.18 -8.09 -9.03
CA TRP A 121 -10.96 -7.04 -8.34
C TRP A 121 -10.61 -5.61 -8.76
N VAL A 122 -9.57 -5.41 -9.59
CA VAL A 122 -9.20 -4.09 -10.10
C VAL A 122 -9.77 -3.90 -11.49
N TYR A 123 -10.63 -2.89 -11.61
CA TYR A 123 -11.29 -2.52 -12.86
C TYR A 123 -10.60 -1.29 -13.45
N TYR A 124 -9.96 -1.47 -14.60
CA TYR A 124 -9.40 -0.36 -15.36
C TYR A 124 -10.43 0.08 -16.41
N GLU A 125 -10.84 1.34 -16.37
CA GLU A 125 -11.73 1.94 -17.40
C GLU A 125 -11.13 1.84 -18.82
N ALA A 126 -9.80 1.74 -18.92
CA ALA A 126 -9.06 1.71 -20.18
C ALA A 126 -9.17 0.40 -20.99
N LYS A 127 -10.06 -0.53 -20.65
CA LYS A 127 -10.34 -1.74 -21.46
C LYS A 127 -11.72 -1.68 -22.13
N ARG A 128 -11.92 -0.67 -22.97
CA ARG A 128 -12.71 -0.82 -24.20
C ARG A 128 -11.75 -0.64 -25.38
N LYS A 129 -11.31 -1.77 -25.96
CA LYS A 129 -10.92 -1.81 -27.37
C LYS A 129 -12.19 -2.09 -28.17
#